data_AF-A0A1Y2I5W2-F1
#
_entry.id   AF-A0A1Y2I5W2-F1
#
_cell.length_a   1.000
_cell.length_b   1.000
_cell.length_c   1.000
_cell.angle_alpha   90.00
_cell.angle_beta   90.00
_cell.angle_gamma   90.00
#
_symmetry.space_group_name_H-M   'P 1'
#
loop_
_entity.id
_entity.type
_entity.pdbx_description
1 polymer ?
#
loop_
_entity_poly.entity_id
_entity_poly.type
_entity_poly.pdbx_seq_one_letter_code
_entity_poly.pdbx_strand_id
1 'polypeptide(L)'
;AVHDVCANCAGPHSTAQCNTADDPHSYRCANCDTAGHAAWDRCCPTLRARVSARAHRKADSGFRFFVTNSPKTWVSEEEELQHAPPPPTVWSQVRHHFDHADSRSQRKSQTTIDAYLKTHEQSATTATQP
;
A
#
# COMPACT_ATOMS: atom_id res chain seq x y z
N ALA A 1 -41.00 10.97 21.40
CA ALA A 1 -40.75 11.66 20.12
C ALA A 1 -39.30 11.39 19.73
N VAL A 2 -39.03 11.03 18.47
CA VAL A 2 -37.66 10.93 17.95
C VAL A 2 -37.21 12.37 17.71
N HIS A 3 -36.34 12.89 18.57
CA HIS A 3 -35.76 14.22 18.38
C HIS A 3 -34.55 14.11 17.47
N ASP A 4 -34.42 15.05 16.53
CA ASP A 4 -33.21 15.15 15.72
C ASP A 4 -32.01 15.48 16.61
N VAL A 5 -30.85 14.93 16.25
CA VAL A 5 -29.58 15.20 16.92
C VAL A 5 -28.67 15.94 15.95
N CYS A 6 -28.18 17.10 16.37
CA CYS A 6 -27.32 17.94 15.55
C CYS A 6 -25.95 17.28 15.36
N ALA A 7 -25.48 17.25 14.11
CA ALA A 7 -24.20 16.64 13.79
C ALA A 7 -22.99 17.48 14.20
N ASN A 8 -23.16 18.79 14.47
CA ASN A 8 -22.05 19.68 14.83
C ASN A 8 -21.85 19.79 16.36
N CYS A 9 -22.93 19.88 17.13
CA CYS A 9 -22.86 20.13 18.58
C CYS A 9 -23.57 19.08 19.45
N ALA A 10 -24.11 18.01 18.87
CA ALA A 10 -24.86 16.96 19.57
C ALA A 10 -26.13 17.41 20.32
N GLY A 11 -26.63 18.62 20.05
CA GLY A 11 -27.85 19.15 20.64
C GLY A 11 -29.15 18.61 20.00
N PRO A 12 -30.32 18.80 20.66
CA PRO A 12 -31.61 18.29 20.20
C PRO A 12 -32.27 19.22 19.15
N HIS A 13 -31.62 19.37 18.00
CA HIS A 13 -32.12 20.14 16.85
C HIS A 13 -31.54 19.60 15.54
N SER A 14 -32.12 19.99 14.40
CA SER A 14 -31.55 19.65 13.09
C SER A 14 -30.26 20.43 12.84
N THR A 15 -29.27 19.83 12.18
CA THR A 15 -27.98 20.49 11.90
C THR A 15 -28.12 21.82 11.17
N ALA A 16 -29.17 22.00 10.37
CA ALA A 16 -29.45 23.25 9.65
C ALA A 16 -29.82 24.44 10.57
N GLN A 17 -30.26 24.17 11.80
CA GLN A 17 -30.61 25.18 12.81
C GLN A 17 -29.50 25.38 13.85
N CYS A 18 -28.31 24.86 13.58
CA CYS A 18 -27.21 24.88 14.53
C CYS A 18 -26.47 26.22 14.50
N ASN A 19 -26.53 26.96 15.61
CA ASN A 19 -25.79 28.22 15.78
C ASN A 19 -24.27 28.01 15.93
N THR A 20 -23.83 26.76 16.08
CA THR A 20 -22.42 26.38 16.26
C THR A 20 -21.72 26.15 14.91
N ALA A 21 -22.45 26.22 13.77
CA ALA A 21 -21.88 25.93 12.45
C ALA A 21 -20.70 26.83 12.06
N ASP A 22 -20.65 28.05 12.59
CA ASP A 22 -19.63 29.05 12.27
C ASP A 22 -18.36 28.94 13.13
N ASP A 23 -18.40 28.17 14.23
CA ASP A 23 -17.26 28.00 15.14
C ASP A 23 -16.89 26.51 15.31
N PRO A 24 -15.86 26.02 14.61
CA PRO A 24 -15.39 24.65 14.72
C PRO A 24 -14.90 24.26 16.13
N HIS A 25 -14.52 25.21 16.99
CA HIS A 25 -14.02 24.92 18.33
C HIS A 25 -15.13 24.52 19.31
N SER A 26 -16.36 24.93 19.04
CA SER A 26 -17.54 24.56 19.83
C SER A 26 -18.21 23.27 19.36
N TYR A 27 -17.60 22.55 18.40
CA TYR A 27 -18.09 21.26 17.97
C TYR A 27 -18.03 20.21 19.07
N ARG A 28 -19.04 19.35 19.05
CA ARG A 28 -19.19 18.21 19.95
C ARG A 28 -19.78 17.04 19.20
N CYS A 29 -19.10 15.90 19.28
CA CYS A 29 -19.42 14.74 18.50
C CYS A 29 -20.57 13.95 19.13
N ALA A 30 -21.69 13.79 18.43
CA ALA A 30 -22.81 12.97 18.89
C ALA A 30 -22.51 11.46 18.90
N ASN A 31 -21.44 11.01 18.22
CA ASN A 31 -21.08 9.59 18.16
C ASN A 31 -20.29 9.12 19.39
N CYS A 32 -19.31 9.92 19.84
CA CYS A 32 -18.41 9.58 20.95
C CYS A 32 -18.48 10.55 22.13
N ASP A 33 -19.36 11.55 22.06
CA ASP A 33 -19.67 12.49 23.14
C ASP A 33 -18.53 13.44 23.55
N THR A 34 -17.49 13.55 22.72
CA THR A 34 -16.31 14.40 22.97
C THR A 34 -16.39 15.75 22.23
N ALA A 35 -15.90 16.81 22.86
CA ALA A 35 -15.71 18.11 22.22
C ALA A 35 -14.50 18.12 21.26
N GLY A 36 -14.46 19.11 20.37
CA GLY A 36 -13.35 19.37 19.45
C GLY A 36 -13.52 18.79 18.04
N HIS A 37 -14.59 18.02 17.79
CA HIS A 37 -14.95 17.58 16.44
C HIS A 37 -16.46 17.31 16.30
N ALA A 38 -16.95 17.37 15.06
CA ALA A 38 -18.33 17.08 14.71
C ALA A 38 -18.58 15.57 14.51
N ALA A 39 -19.83 15.13 14.56
CA ALA A 39 -20.22 13.74 14.40
C ALA A 39 -19.86 13.14 13.03
N TRP A 40 -19.72 13.96 12.00
CA TRP A 40 -19.33 13.54 10.65
C TRP A 40 -17.81 13.48 10.43
N ASP A 41 -17.00 13.84 11.44
CA ASP A 41 -15.55 13.78 11.34
C ASP A 41 -15.04 12.34 11.18
N ARG A 42 -14.22 12.12 10.16
CA ARG A 42 -13.59 10.83 9.84
C ARG A 42 -12.53 10.42 10.86
N CYS A 43 -12.02 11.35 11.65
CA CYS A 43 -11.08 11.08 12.75
C CYS A 43 -11.78 10.51 14.00
N CYS A 44 -13.11 10.56 14.08
CA CYS A 44 -13.86 10.01 15.21
C CYS A 44 -13.65 8.48 15.33
N PRO A 45 -13.06 7.96 16.42
CA PRO A 45 -12.78 6.54 16.56
C PRO A 45 -14.07 5.70 16.62
N THR A 46 -15.13 6.24 17.22
CA THR A 46 -16.42 5.56 17.30
C THR A 46 -17.11 5.47 15.94
N LEU A 47 -17.06 6.54 15.14
CA LEU A 47 -17.59 6.51 13.77
C LEU A 47 -16.84 5.46 12.94
N ARG A 48 -15.51 5.46 12.99
CA ARG A 48 -14.67 4.48 12.28
C ARG A 48 -15.00 3.05 12.66
N ALA A 49 -15.12 2.77 13.96
CA ALA A 49 -15.49 1.44 14.46
C ALA A 49 -16.88 1.01 13.96
N ARG A 50 -17.88 1.90 14.02
CA ARG A 50 -19.25 1.61 13.53
C ARG A 50 -19.29 1.39 12.01
N VAL A 51 -18.56 2.19 11.24
CA VAL A 51 -18.48 2.05 9.78
C VAL A 51 -17.78 0.74 9.40
N SER A 52 -16.65 0.42 10.04
CA SER A 52 -15.94 -0.86 9.83
C SER A 52 -16.83 -2.05 10.20
N ALA A 53 -17.48 -2.04 11.37
CA ALA A 53 -18.39 -3.11 11.78
C ALA A 53 -19.62 -3.24 10.85
N ARG A 54 -20.06 -2.16 10.20
CA ARG A 54 -21.11 -2.23 9.17
C ARG A 54 -20.57 -2.82 7.86
N ALA A 55 -19.34 -2.44 7.47
CA ALA A 55 -18.70 -2.98 6.29
C ALA A 55 -18.50 -4.50 6.42
N HIS A 56 -17.98 -4.99 7.56
CA HIS A 56 -17.78 -6.41 7.82
C HIS A 56 -19.05 -7.26 7.91
N ARG A 57 -20.23 -6.65 8.09
CA ARG A 57 -21.51 -7.36 8.12
C ARG A 57 -22.17 -7.48 6.74
N LYS A 58 -21.66 -6.80 5.71
CA LYS A 58 -22.19 -6.95 4.36
C LYS A 58 -21.84 -8.36 3.87
N ALA A 59 -22.81 -9.05 3.27
CA ALA A 59 -22.58 -10.38 2.69
C ALA A 59 -21.40 -10.40 1.70
N ASP A 60 -21.18 -9.26 1.04
CA ASP A 60 -20.14 -9.07 0.04
C ASP A 60 -18.75 -8.78 0.64
N SER A 61 -18.61 -8.59 1.96
CA SER A 61 -17.41 -8.01 2.58
C SER A 61 -16.17 -8.91 2.58
N GLY A 62 -16.26 -10.13 2.04
CA GLY A 62 -15.13 -11.05 1.84
C GLY A 62 -14.92 -11.46 0.38
N PHE A 63 -15.69 -10.87 -0.55
CA PHE A 63 -15.58 -11.13 -1.98
C PHE A 63 -14.97 -9.91 -2.67
N ARG A 64 -14.06 -10.14 -3.63
CA ARG A 64 -13.44 -9.05 -4.39
C ARG A 64 -14.42 -8.35 -5.33
N PHE A 65 -15.38 -9.11 -5.83
CA PHE A 65 -16.42 -8.62 -6.74
C PHE A 65 -17.77 -8.59 -6.02
N PHE A 66 -18.66 -7.72 -6.49
CA PHE A 66 -20.06 -7.73 -6.05
C PHE A 66 -20.66 -9.12 -6.26
N VAL A 67 -21.38 -9.62 -5.27
CA VAL A 67 -22.06 -10.92 -5.37
C VAL A 67 -23.12 -10.83 -6.45
N THR A 68 -22.89 -11.52 -7.57
CA THR A 68 -23.88 -11.66 -8.65
C THR A 68 -24.55 -13.02 -8.58
N ASN A 69 -25.64 -13.25 -9.33
CA ASN A 69 -26.30 -14.56 -9.42
C ASN A 69 -25.46 -15.64 -10.12
N SER A 70 -24.25 -15.35 -10.57
CA SER A 70 -23.36 -16.31 -11.22
C SER A 70 -22.28 -16.78 -10.23
N PRO A 71 -22.37 -18.01 -9.69
CA PRO A 71 -21.44 -18.49 -8.64
C PRO A 71 -19.97 -18.50 -9.07
N LYS A 72 -19.69 -18.63 -10.37
CA LYS A 72 -18.33 -18.54 -10.94
C LYS A 72 -17.64 -17.19 -10.75
N THR A 73 -18.37 -16.15 -10.31
CA THR A 73 -17.82 -14.82 -10.01
C THR A 73 -17.52 -14.61 -8.53
N TRP A 74 -17.87 -15.59 -7.68
CA TRP A 74 -17.64 -15.54 -6.24
C TRP A 74 -16.22 -15.97 -5.93
N VAL A 75 -15.27 -15.09 -6.19
CA VAL A 75 -13.87 -15.28 -5.80
C VAL A 75 -13.67 -14.60 -4.45
N SER A 76 -13.30 -15.38 -3.44
CA SER A 76 -12.96 -14.83 -2.13
C SER A 76 -11.63 -14.07 -2.20
N GLU A 77 -11.47 -13.04 -1.37
CA GLU A 77 -10.23 -12.28 -1.31
C GLU A 77 -9.03 -13.15 -0.88
N GLU A 78 -9.28 -14.17 -0.05
CA GLU A 78 -8.27 -15.15 0.39
C GLU A 78 -7.84 -16.09 -0.74
N GLU A 79 -8.78 -16.65 -1.49
CA GLU A 79 -8.49 -17.52 -2.63
C GLU A 79 -7.66 -16.78 -3.67
N GLU A 80 -7.97 -15.51 -3.94
CA GLU A 80 -7.13 -14.72 -4.81
C GLU A 80 -5.74 -14.48 -4.23
N LEU A 81 -5.61 -14.13 -2.95
CA LEU A 81 -4.31 -13.89 -2.34
C LEU A 81 -3.40 -15.13 -2.45
N GLN A 82 -3.98 -16.33 -2.45
CA GLN A 82 -3.26 -17.59 -2.69
C GLN A 82 -2.85 -17.78 -4.16
N HIS A 83 -3.65 -17.29 -5.12
CA HIS A 83 -3.36 -17.38 -6.56
C HIS A 83 -2.58 -16.17 -7.10
N ALA A 84 -2.46 -15.10 -6.32
CA ALA A 84 -1.76 -13.90 -6.72
C ALA A 84 -0.29 -14.24 -6.97
N PRO A 85 0.29 -13.80 -8.11
CA PRO A 85 1.71 -13.94 -8.31
C PRO A 85 2.43 -13.24 -7.15
N PRO A 86 3.53 -13.80 -6.62
CA PRO A 86 4.25 -13.17 -5.54
C PRO A 86 4.57 -11.72 -5.95
N PRO A 87 4.39 -10.73 -5.06
CA PRO A 87 4.66 -9.35 -5.39
C PRO A 87 6.08 -9.27 -5.96
N PRO A 88 6.32 -8.47 -7.01
CA PRO A 88 7.64 -8.38 -7.60
C PRO A 88 8.60 -7.97 -6.50
N THR A 89 9.48 -8.91 -6.13
CA THR A 89 10.54 -8.62 -5.16
C THR A 89 11.33 -7.43 -5.68
N VAL A 90 11.87 -6.61 -4.78
CA VAL A 90 12.79 -5.52 -5.18
C VAL A 90 13.85 -6.08 -6.15
N TRP A 91 14.33 -7.30 -5.92
CA TRP A 91 15.24 -8.04 -6.80
C TRP A 91 14.77 -8.18 -8.26
N SER A 92 13.50 -8.52 -8.53
CA SER A 92 13.01 -8.66 -9.90
C SER A 92 12.98 -7.33 -10.66
N GLN A 93 12.88 -6.21 -9.94
CA GLN A 93 12.89 -4.87 -10.55
C GLN A 93 14.31 -4.42 -10.91
N VAL A 94 15.32 -4.81 -10.11
CA VAL A 94 16.73 -4.38 -10.32
C VAL A 94 17.59 -5.39 -11.10
N ARG A 95 17.17 -6.64 -11.26
CA ARG A 95 17.96 -7.70 -11.93
C ARG A 95 18.49 -7.25 -13.31
N HIS A 96 17.64 -6.65 -14.14
CA HIS A 96 18.05 -6.19 -15.46
C HIS A 96 19.18 -5.15 -15.42
N HIS A 97 19.22 -4.28 -14.40
CA HIS A 97 20.29 -3.29 -14.26
C HIS A 97 21.64 -3.96 -13.94
N PHE A 98 21.64 -5.01 -13.11
CA PHE A 98 22.85 -5.76 -12.79
C PHE A 98 23.38 -6.54 -14.02
N ASP A 99 22.50 -7.22 -14.76
CA ASP A 99 22.91 -7.95 -15.99
C ASP A 99 23.51 -7.00 -17.05
N HIS A 100 22.99 -5.77 -17.16
CA HIS A 100 23.54 -4.73 -18.05
C HIS A 100 24.85 -4.13 -17.55
N ALA A 101 25.09 -4.11 -16.24
CA ALA A 101 26.35 -3.65 -15.67
C ALA A 101 27.46 -4.69 -15.86
N ASP A 102 27.15 -5.97 -15.61
CA ASP A 102 28.09 -7.08 -15.77
C ASP A 102 28.53 -7.23 -17.23
N SER A 103 27.59 -7.16 -18.18
CA SER A 103 27.91 -7.25 -19.62
C SER A 103 28.81 -6.12 -20.15
N ARG A 104 28.81 -4.94 -19.52
CA ARG A 104 29.70 -3.82 -19.88
C ARG A 104 31.05 -3.88 -19.16
N SER A 105 31.07 -4.34 -17.90
CA SER A 105 32.27 -4.38 -17.07
C SER A 105 33.18 -5.57 -17.41
N GLN A 106 32.57 -6.72 -17.74
CA GLN A 106 33.29 -7.96 -18.07
C GLN A 106 34.15 -7.81 -19.33
N ARG A 107 33.73 -7.05 -20.35
CA ARG A 107 34.51 -6.89 -21.59
C ARG A 107 35.80 -6.08 -21.40
N LYS A 108 35.81 -5.06 -20.55
CA LYS A 108 36.98 -4.18 -20.37
C LYS A 108 38.01 -4.77 -19.42
N SER A 109 37.54 -5.31 -18.29
CA SER A 109 38.39 -5.93 -17.29
C SER A 109 39.01 -7.23 -17.79
N GLN A 110 38.24 -8.08 -18.49
CA GLN A 110 38.76 -9.35 -19.00
C GLN A 110 39.88 -9.15 -20.04
N THR A 111 39.72 -8.23 -20.99
CA THR A 111 40.79 -7.91 -21.96
C THR A 111 42.06 -7.38 -21.28
N THR A 112 41.91 -6.64 -20.18
CA THR A 112 43.06 -6.11 -19.41
C THR A 112 43.78 -7.22 -18.65
N ILE A 113 43.03 -8.14 -18.03
CA ILE A 113 43.57 -9.29 -17.29
C ILE A 113 44.27 -10.25 -18.27
N ASP A 114 43.63 -10.57 -19.39
CA ASP A 114 44.19 -11.48 -20.41
C ASP A 114 45.48 -10.90 -21.02
N ALA A 115 45.52 -9.58 -21.26
CA ALA A 115 46.73 -8.92 -21.75
C ALA A 115 47.88 -8.99 -20.72
N TYR A 116 47.58 -8.75 -19.45
CA TYR A 116 48.57 -8.85 -18.37
C TYR A 116 49.12 -10.27 -18.23
N LEU A 117 48.24 -11.28 -18.22
CA LEU A 117 48.66 -12.69 -18.16
C LEU A 117 49.52 -13.07 -19.36
N LYS A 118 49.15 -12.65 -20.57
CA LYS A 118 49.92 -12.89 -21.79
C LYS A 118 51.30 -12.23 -21.78
N THR A 119 51.41 -11.00 -21.25
CA THR A 119 52.71 -10.32 -21.11
C THR A 119 53.65 -11.02 -20.13
N HIS A 120 53.09 -11.62 -19.07
CA HIS A 120 53.87 -12.35 -18.08
C HIS A 120 54.26 -13.76 -18.56
N GLU A 121 53.45 -14.41 -19.40
CA GLU A 121 53.81 -15.66 -20.08
C GLU A 121 54.92 -15.47 -21.12
N GLN A 122 54.93 -14.35 -21.85
CA GLN A 122 55.98 -14.00 -22.82
C GLN A 122 57.31 -13.65 -22.14
N SER A 123 57.25 -13.02 -20.95
CA SER A 123 58.42 -12.71 -20.14
C SER A 123 59.05 -13.97 -19.54
N ALA A 124 58.24 -14.96 -19.16
CA ALA A 124 58.71 -16.25 -18.65
C ALA A 124 59.36 -17.13 -19.73
N THR A 125 58.92 -17.02 -20.99
CA THR A 125 59.48 -17.78 -22.12
C THR A 125 60.76 -17.15 -22.70
N THR A 126 60.94 -15.82 -22.60
CA THR A 126 62.16 -15.14 -23.07
C THR A 126 63.33 -15.30 -22.09
N ALA A 127 63.07 -15.56 -20.81
CA ALA A 127 64.10 -15.85 -19.81
C ALA A 127 64.63 -17.31 -19.86
N THR A 128 64.11 -18.14 -20.77
CA THR A 128 64.46 -19.57 -20.90
C THR A 128 64.81 -19.93 -22.35
N GLN A 129 65.69 -19.14 -22.99
CA GLN A 129 66.45 -19.63 -24.15
C GLN A 129 67.95 -19.66 -23.80
N PRO A 130 68.68 -20.72 -24.20
CA PRO A 130 70.04 -21.02 -23.74
C PRO A 130 71.10 -20.03 -24.21
#